data_AF-A0A1G0I038-F1
#
_entry.id   AF-A0A1G0I038-F1
#
_cell.length_a   1.000
_cell.length_b   1.000
_cell.length_c   1.000
_cell.angle_alpha   90.00
_cell.angle_beta   90.00
_cell.angle_gamma   90.00
#
_symmetry.space_group_name_H-M   'P 1'
#
loop_
_entity.id
_entity.type
_entity.pdbx_description
1 polymer ?
#
loop_
_entity_poly.entity_id
_entity_poly.type
_entity_poly.pdbx_seq_one_letter_code
_entity_poly.pdbx_strand_id
1 'polypeptide(L)'
;MTFNNLAFKKIIILFWTLWWLIALWTDVVGGLAHLGILKASWAPDTNYPFLVETLKMYPVASWMPTAFFIAILAWSFLSTLAFCWASAGLVKQRDVWMRRAQVAFVISITFWLAFFIADQAVMKFDLEENHMVQGGFQLLTFLSLYLFPD
;
A
#
# COMPACT_ATOMS: atom_id res chain seq x y z
N MET A 1 21.17 -13.12 -19.72
CA MET A 1 20.37 -11.90 -19.49
C MET A 1 21.30 -10.92 -18.80
N THR A 2 21.78 -9.90 -19.49
CA THR A 2 22.63 -8.87 -18.88
C THR A 2 21.74 -8.05 -17.96
N PHE A 3 21.99 -8.12 -16.64
CA PHE A 3 21.31 -7.27 -15.67
C PHE A 3 21.75 -5.83 -15.92
N ASN A 4 20.88 -5.02 -16.51
CA ASN A 4 21.09 -3.58 -16.64
C ASN A 4 20.07 -2.85 -15.76
N ASN A 5 20.29 -1.56 -15.58
CA ASN A 5 19.45 -0.74 -14.71
C ASN A 5 18.00 -0.69 -15.20
N LEU A 6 17.75 -0.79 -16.51
CA LEU A 6 16.41 -0.96 -17.05
C LEU A 6 15.69 -2.20 -16.48
N ALA A 7 16.35 -3.36 -16.45
CA ALA A 7 15.77 -4.57 -15.85
C ALA A 7 15.51 -4.38 -14.35
N PHE A 8 16.43 -3.75 -13.63
CA PHE A 8 16.28 -3.46 -12.20
C PHE A 8 15.06 -2.56 -11.91
N LYS A 9 14.86 -1.48 -12.69
CA LYS A 9 13.68 -0.60 -12.59
C LYS A 9 12.37 -1.36 -12.77
N LYS A 10 12.32 -2.32 -13.70
CA LYS A 10 11.14 -3.17 -13.91
C LYS A 10 10.92 -4.13 -12.75
N ILE A 11 11.98 -4.68 -12.16
CA ILE A 11 11.90 -5.53 -10.96
C ILE A 11 11.32 -4.75 -9.78
N ILE A 12 11.71 -3.48 -9.58
CA ILE A 12 11.11 -2.62 -8.55
C ILE A 12 9.59 -2.52 -8.72
N ILE A 13 9.10 -2.32 -9.95
CA ILE A 13 7.67 -2.21 -10.23
C ILE A 13 6.94 -3.53 -9.94
N LEU A 14 7.53 -4.66 -10.34
CA LEU A 14 6.98 -5.99 -10.06
C LEU A 14 6.97 -6.30 -8.56
N PHE A 15 8.02 -5.92 -7.84
CA PHE A 15 8.10 -6.04 -6.39
C PHE A 15 6.92 -5.32 -5.72
N TRP A 16 6.70 -4.04 -6.05
CA TRP A 16 5.59 -3.29 -5.47
C TRP A 16 4.22 -3.81 -5.89
N THR A 17 4.11 -4.37 -7.10
CA THR A 17 2.87 -5.05 -7.53
C THR A 17 2.55 -6.22 -6.62
N LEU A 18 3.54 -7.09 -6.35
CA LEU A 18 3.36 -8.23 -5.44
C LEU A 18 3.09 -7.79 -4.02
N TRP A 19 3.82 -6.78 -3.53
CA TRP A 19 3.63 -6.23 -2.19
C TRP A 19 2.20 -5.72 -1.99
N TRP A 20 1.68 -4.91 -2.91
CA TRP A 20 0.32 -4.37 -2.83
C TRP A 20 -0.76 -5.44 -2.98
N LEU A 21 -0.54 -6.44 -3.85
CA LEU A 21 -1.43 -7.60 -3.94
C LEU A 21 -1.53 -8.36 -2.60
N ILE A 22 -0.39 -8.59 -1.95
CA ILE A 22 -0.35 -9.28 -0.64
C ILE A 22 -1.03 -8.42 0.42
N ALA A 23 -0.70 -7.13 0.51
CA ALA A 23 -1.27 -6.21 1.49
C ALA A 23 -2.81 -6.13 1.39
N LEU A 24 -3.31 -5.89 0.17
CA LEU A 24 -4.75 -5.89 -0.10
C LEU A 24 -5.39 -7.24 0.24
N TRP A 25 -4.76 -8.34 -0.17
CA TRP A 25 -5.27 -9.68 0.10
C TRP A 25 -5.40 -9.94 1.60
N THR A 26 -4.38 -9.60 2.39
CA THR A 26 -4.42 -9.77 3.84
C THR A 26 -5.50 -8.93 4.50
N ASP A 27 -5.70 -7.68 4.07
CA ASP A 27 -6.75 -6.82 4.62
C ASP A 27 -8.16 -7.29 4.26
N VAL A 28 -8.36 -7.72 3.01
CA VAL A 28 -9.63 -8.26 2.54
C VAL A 28 -9.97 -9.55 3.29
N VAL A 29 -9.02 -10.48 3.40
CA VAL A 29 -9.26 -11.75 4.12
C VAL A 29 -9.50 -11.50 5.60
N GLY A 30 -8.72 -10.61 6.23
CA GLY A 30 -8.93 -10.20 7.63
C GLY A 30 -10.33 -9.61 7.84
N GLY A 31 -10.74 -8.68 6.97
CA GLY A 31 -12.09 -8.09 7.02
C GLY A 31 -13.21 -9.12 6.82
N LEU A 32 -13.07 -10.06 5.88
CA LEU A 32 -14.04 -11.14 5.69
C LEU A 32 -14.10 -12.10 6.88
N ALA A 33 -12.95 -12.34 7.52
CA ALA A 33 -12.88 -13.15 8.75
C ALA A 33 -13.55 -12.43 9.92
N HIS A 34 -13.36 -11.11 10.06
CA HIS A 34 -14.04 -10.29 11.07
C HIS A 34 -15.56 -10.39 10.97
N LEU A 35 -16.07 -10.41 9.73
CA LEU A 35 -17.50 -10.54 9.43
C LEU A 35 -18.03 -11.97 9.60
N GLY A 36 -17.17 -12.94 9.93
CA GLY A 36 -17.55 -14.36 10.03
C GLY A 36 -17.88 -15.03 8.69
N ILE A 37 -17.62 -14.35 7.57
CA ILE A 37 -17.88 -14.87 6.21
C ILE A 37 -16.88 -15.98 5.87
N LEU A 38 -15.66 -15.89 6.39
CA LEU A 38 -14.60 -16.85 6.12
C LEU A 38 -13.85 -17.23 7.40
N LYS A 39 -13.47 -18.51 7.53
CA LYS A 39 -12.57 -18.98 8.58
C LYS A 39 -11.14 -19.02 8.04
N ALA A 40 -10.35 -17.98 8.31
CA ALA A 40 -8.92 -17.93 7.96
C ALA A 40 -8.05 -17.92 9.21
N SER A 41 -7.79 -19.08 9.81
CA SER A 41 -6.86 -19.19 10.95
C SER A 41 -5.42 -18.82 10.60
N TRP A 42 -5.09 -18.73 9.30
CA TRP A 42 -3.80 -18.34 8.76
C TRP A 42 -3.68 -16.83 8.46
N ALA A 43 -4.79 -16.09 8.47
CA ALA A 43 -4.81 -14.64 8.24
C ALA A 43 -5.35 -13.93 9.49
N PRO A 44 -4.48 -13.28 10.27
CA PRO A 44 -4.91 -12.55 11.45
C PRO A 44 -5.87 -11.42 11.07
N ASP A 45 -7.05 -11.39 11.69
CA ASP A 45 -7.96 -10.25 11.64
C ASP A 45 -7.55 -9.22 12.71
N THR A 46 -6.41 -8.57 12.49
CA THR A 46 -5.86 -7.63 13.47
C THR A 46 -6.13 -6.18 13.10
N ASN A 47 -6.19 -5.85 11.81
CA ASN A 47 -6.15 -4.46 11.36
C ASN A 47 -7.44 -3.70 11.70
N TYR A 48 -8.62 -4.29 11.52
CA TYR A 48 -9.88 -3.63 11.89
C TYR A 48 -10.05 -3.51 13.41
N PRO A 49 -9.88 -4.57 14.23
CA PRO A 49 -9.92 -4.44 15.69
C PRO A 49 -8.90 -3.42 16.22
N PHE A 50 -7.70 -3.39 15.65
CA PHE A 50 -6.68 -2.43 16.01
C PHE A 50 -7.11 -0.97 15.71
N LEU A 51 -7.73 -0.73 14.56
CA LEU A 51 -8.27 0.58 14.19
C LEU A 51 -9.38 1.02 15.17
N VAL A 52 -10.29 0.12 15.52
CA VAL A 52 -11.35 0.38 16.50
C VAL A 52 -10.75 0.78 17.84
N GLU A 53 -9.75 0.05 18.32
CA GLU A 53 -9.07 0.35 19.59
C GLU A 53 -8.37 1.71 19.54
N THR A 54 -7.68 1.99 18.44
CA THR A 54 -6.95 3.24 18.24
C THR A 54 -7.86 4.47 18.30
N LEU A 55 -9.06 4.39 17.73
CA LEU A 55 -9.99 5.51 17.70
C LEU A 55 -10.69 5.79 19.04
N LYS A 56 -10.59 4.90 20.04
CA LYS A 56 -11.21 5.09 21.36
C LYS A 56 -10.68 6.30 22.13
N MET A 57 -9.54 6.85 21.74
CA MET A 57 -9.03 8.11 22.30
C MET A 57 -9.92 9.32 21.98
N TYR A 58 -10.82 9.18 21.00
CA TYR A 58 -11.77 10.20 20.59
C TYR A 58 -13.22 9.71 20.77
N PRO A 59 -14.18 10.61 21.06
CA PRO A 59 -15.61 10.28 21.10
C PRO A 59 -16.18 10.19 19.66
N VAL A 60 -15.70 9.23 18.88
CA VAL A 60 -16.15 9.00 17.49
C VAL A 60 -17.45 8.21 17.43
N ALA A 61 -18.23 8.42 16.38
CA ALA A 61 -19.43 7.62 16.13
C ALA A 61 -19.05 6.17 15.74
N SER A 62 -19.93 5.22 16.07
CA SER A 62 -19.68 3.78 15.87
C SER A 62 -19.45 3.36 14.42
N TRP A 63 -19.92 4.13 13.44
CA TRP A 63 -19.72 3.88 12.02
C TRP A 63 -18.36 4.36 11.50
N MET A 64 -17.67 5.24 12.22
CA MET A 64 -16.42 5.86 11.76
C MET A 64 -15.28 4.86 11.55
N PRO A 65 -15.00 3.90 12.46
CA PRO A 65 -13.96 2.89 12.23
C PRO A 65 -14.23 2.08 10.96
N THR A 66 -15.48 1.70 10.71
CA THR A 66 -15.88 0.98 9.48
C THR A 66 -15.64 1.83 8.24
N ALA A 67 -16.03 3.10 8.26
CA ALA A 67 -15.81 4.02 7.14
C ALA A 67 -14.31 4.22 6.84
N PHE A 68 -13.49 4.39 7.86
CA PHE A 68 -12.03 4.50 7.70
C PHE A 68 -11.41 3.21 7.18
N PHE A 69 -11.83 2.05 7.67
CA PHE A 69 -11.34 0.77 7.16
C PHE A 69 -11.71 0.55 5.68
N ILE A 70 -12.93 0.92 5.28
CA ILE A 70 -13.34 0.89 3.87
C ILE A 70 -12.49 1.86 3.03
N ALA A 71 -12.18 3.05 3.55
CA ALA A 71 -11.32 4.00 2.86
C ALA A 71 -9.89 3.47 2.67
N ILE A 72 -9.32 2.83 3.70
CA ILE A 72 -8.01 2.15 3.64
C ILE A 72 -8.03 1.05 2.58
N LEU A 73 -9.03 0.17 2.62
CA LEU A 73 -9.21 -0.91 1.62
C LEU A 73 -9.36 -0.37 0.20
N ALA A 74 -10.18 0.66 0.00
CA ALA A 74 -10.39 1.27 -1.30
C ALA A 74 -9.10 1.86 -1.86
N TRP A 75 -8.32 2.55 -1.03
CA TRP A 75 -7.06 3.16 -1.46
C TRP A 75 -5.97 2.12 -1.71
N SER A 76 -5.88 1.07 -0.88
CA SER A 76 -5.02 -0.10 -1.12
C SER A 76 -5.38 -0.82 -2.43
N PHE A 77 -6.68 -0.96 -2.71
CA PHE A 77 -7.17 -1.50 -3.98
C PHE A 77 -6.76 -0.64 -5.17
N LEU A 78 -6.91 0.70 -5.09
CA LEU A 78 -6.47 1.62 -6.13
C LEU A 78 -4.95 1.53 -6.39
N SER A 79 -4.14 1.49 -5.33
CA SER A 79 -2.69 1.28 -5.42
C SER A 79 -2.36 -0.04 -6.13
N THR A 80 -3.04 -1.13 -5.74
CA THR A 80 -2.88 -2.45 -6.33
C THR A 80 -3.22 -2.44 -7.83
N LEU A 81 -4.37 -1.87 -8.21
CA LEU A 81 -4.76 -1.75 -9.61
C LEU A 81 -3.77 -0.93 -10.42
N ALA A 82 -3.27 0.18 -9.86
CA ALA A 82 -2.30 1.03 -10.53
C ALA A 82 -0.97 0.29 -10.80
N PHE A 83 -0.47 -0.49 -9.83
CA PHE A 83 0.73 -1.31 -10.00
C PHE A 83 0.51 -2.48 -10.97
N CYS A 84 -0.65 -3.15 -10.93
CA CYS A 84 -1.00 -4.15 -11.94
C CYS A 84 -1.03 -3.55 -13.36
N TRP A 85 -1.57 -2.34 -13.51
CA TRP A 85 -1.59 -1.62 -14.78
C TRP A 85 -0.19 -1.19 -15.26
N ALA A 86 0.69 -0.78 -14.35
CA ALA A 86 2.08 -0.49 -14.63
C ALA A 86 2.83 -1.76 -15.09
N SER A 87 2.66 -2.86 -14.35
CA SER A 87 3.25 -4.17 -14.64
C SER A 87 2.81 -4.74 -16.00
N ALA A 88 1.53 -4.66 -16.33
CA ALA A 88 1.02 -5.05 -17.66
C ALA A 88 1.60 -4.21 -18.80
N GLY A 89 2.13 -3.02 -18.50
CA GLY A 89 2.75 -2.11 -19.45
C GLY A 89 4.25 -2.30 -19.68
N LEU A 90 4.94 -3.17 -18.92
CA LEU A 90 6.41 -3.23 -18.90
C LEU A 90 7.08 -3.64 -20.23
N VAL A 91 6.32 -4.24 -21.15
CA VAL A 91 6.77 -4.60 -22.50
C VAL A 91 6.59 -3.45 -23.52
N LYS A 92 5.92 -2.37 -23.12
CA LYS A 92 5.74 -1.17 -23.97
C LYS A 92 7.02 -0.32 -24.01
N GLN A 93 7.00 0.71 -24.85
CA GLN A 93 8.07 1.71 -24.90
C GLN A 93 8.34 2.32 -23.54
N ARG A 94 9.58 2.76 -23.33
CA ARG A 94 10.09 3.22 -22.03
C ARG A 94 9.19 4.27 -21.39
N ASP A 95 8.88 5.32 -22.12
CA ASP A 95 8.15 6.46 -21.59
C ASP A 95 6.72 6.07 -21.17
N VAL A 96 6.14 5.07 -21.85
CA VAL A 96 4.82 4.54 -21.50
C VAL A 96 4.87 3.86 -20.14
N TRP A 97 5.75 2.86 -19.96
CA TRP A 97 5.77 2.12 -18.69
C TRP A 97 6.29 2.96 -17.52
N MET A 98 7.23 3.88 -17.77
CA MET A 98 7.70 4.85 -16.77
C MET A 98 6.57 5.77 -16.29
N ARG A 99 5.75 6.29 -17.20
CA ARG A 99 4.58 7.10 -16.83
C ARG A 99 3.56 6.32 -16.00
N ARG A 100 3.33 5.05 -16.32
CA ARG A 100 2.43 4.20 -15.54
C ARG A 100 2.97 3.94 -14.14
N ALA A 101 4.26 3.63 -14.04
CA ALA A 101 4.94 3.45 -12.76
C ALA A 101 4.83 4.72 -11.92
N GLN A 102 5.08 5.90 -12.50
CA GLN A 102 4.94 7.17 -11.81
C GLN A 102 3.56 7.37 -11.19
N VAL A 103 2.49 7.11 -11.96
CA VAL A 103 1.11 7.22 -11.45
C VAL A 103 0.89 6.24 -10.30
N ALA A 104 1.32 4.98 -10.44
CA ALA A 104 1.18 3.97 -9.39
C ALA A 104 1.91 4.37 -8.09
N PHE A 105 3.16 4.83 -8.21
CA PHE A 105 3.95 5.30 -7.09
C PHE A 105 3.35 6.54 -6.42
N VAL A 106 2.85 7.52 -7.18
CA VAL A 106 2.20 8.70 -6.60
C VAL A 106 0.94 8.29 -5.81
N ILE A 107 0.08 7.45 -6.37
CA ILE A 107 -1.13 6.96 -5.68
C ILE A 107 -0.76 6.27 -4.36
N SER A 108 0.21 5.36 -4.40
CA SER A 108 0.59 4.61 -3.20
C SER A 108 1.40 5.43 -2.19
N ILE A 109 2.21 6.39 -2.62
CA ILE A 109 2.90 7.31 -1.70
C ILE A 109 1.89 8.20 -0.98
N THR A 110 0.87 8.70 -1.67
CA THR A 110 -0.18 9.50 -1.00
C THR A 110 -0.96 8.70 0.05
N PHE A 111 -1.09 7.39 -0.13
CA PHE A 111 -1.64 6.49 0.89
C PHE A 111 -0.75 6.45 2.14
N TRP A 112 0.57 6.28 1.97
CA TRP A 112 1.51 6.31 3.11
C TRP A 112 1.51 7.65 3.82
N LEU A 113 1.51 8.75 3.08
CA LEU A 113 1.46 10.09 3.68
C LEU A 113 0.16 10.31 4.47
N ALA A 114 -0.97 9.77 4.00
CA ALA A 114 -2.21 9.79 4.76
C ALA A 114 -2.10 9.00 6.07
N PHE A 115 -1.43 7.84 6.06
CA PHE A 115 -1.14 7.09 7.28
C PHE A 115 -0.24 7.86 8.25
N PHE A 116 0.83 8.53 7.79
CA PHE A 116 1.69 9.29 8.70
C PHE A 116 0.92 10.40 9.42
N ILE A 117 0.04 11.10 8.70
CA ILE A 117 -0.85 12.11 9.29
C ILE A 117 -1.83 11.46 10.28
N ALA A 118 -2.40 10.31 9.92
CA ALA A 118 -3.34 9.60 10.77
C ALA A 118 -2.65 9.12 12.06
N ASP A 119 -1.48 8.49 11.97
CA ASP A 119 -0.71 7.98 13.10
C ASP A 119 -0.32 9.11 14.06
N GLN A 120 0.07 10.27 13.53
CA GLN A 120 0.31 11.46 14.33
C GLN A 120 -0.96 11.96 15.02
N ALA A 121 -2.09 12.00 14.31
CA ALA A 121 -3.36 12.40 14.89
C ALA A 121 -3.74 11.47 16.06
N VAL A 122 -3.52 10.16 15.92
CA VAL A 122 -3.86 9.18 16.96
C VAL A 122 -2.74 8.88 17.96
N MET A 123 -1.61 9.60 17.89
CA MET A 123 -0.42 9.41 18.73
C MET A 123 0.09 7.94 18.77
N LYS A 124 0.06 7.24 17.63
CA LYS A 124 0.52 5.85 17.48
C LYS A 124 1.93 5.78 16.86
N PHE A 125 2.93 6.30 17.57
CA PHE A 125 4.30 6.42 17.06
C PHE A 125 4.98 5.08 16.70
N ASP A 126 4.67 3.99 17.40
CA ASP A 126 5.22 2.66 17.07
C ASP A 126 4.73 2.15 15.70
N LEU A 127 3.51 2.54 15.30
CA LEU A 127 2.99 2.25 13.97
C LEU A 127 3.52 3.22 12.92
N GLU A 128 3.61 4.49 13.29
CA GLU A 128 4.20 5.51 12.43
C GLU A 128 5.60 5.11 12.00
N GLU A 129 6.43 4.57 12.90
CA GLU A 129 7.76 4.07 12.55
C GLU A 129 7.70 3.02 11.42
N ASN A 130 6.82 2.01 11.57
CA ASN A 130 6.65 0.97 10.56
C ASN A 130 6.14 1.53 9.23
N HIS A 131 5.13 2.41 9.26
CA HIS A 131 4.61 3.04 8.06
C HIS A 131 5.67 3.94 7.41
N MET A 132 6.44 4.71 8.17
CA MET A 132 7.52 5.56 7.66
C MET A 132 8.63 4.73 7.00
N VAL A 133 8.99 3.58 7.56
CA VAL A 133 9.95 2.66 6.92
C VAL A 133 9.40 2.16 5.58
N GLN A 134 8.14 1.72 5.55
CA GLN A 134 7.52 1.18 4.33
C GLN A 134 7.34 2.26 3.24
N GLY A 135 6.74 3.41 3.60
CA GLY A 135 6.53 4.52 2.70
C GLY A 135 7.84 5.20 2.28
N GLY A 136 8.81 5.30 3.20
CA GLY A 136 10.16 5.78 2.91
C GLY A 136 10.90 4.88 1.93
N PHE A 137 10.83 3.55 2.12
CA PHE A 137 11.38 2.59 1.15
C PHE A 137 10.69 2.69 -0.22
N GLN A 138 9.37 2.90 -0.24
CA GLN A 138 8.65 3.13 -1.49
C GLN A 138 9.08 4.42 -2.20
N LEU A 139 9.26 5.51 -1.45
CA LEU A 139 9.78 6.77 -1.98
C LEU A 139 11.19 6.61 -2.54
N LEU A 140 12.08 5.93 -1.82
CA LEU A 140 13.45 5.68 -2.26
C LEU A 140 13.48 4.89 -3.57
N THR A 141 12.70 3.81 -3.66
CA THR A 141 12.62 3.00 -4.89
C THR A 141 11.95 3.74 -6.05
N PHE A 142 10.99 4.62 -5.78
CA PHE A 142 10.44 5.56 -6.77
C PHE A 142 11.54 6.47 -7.32
N LEU A 143 12.32 7.12 -6.45
CA LEU A 143 13.43 7.99 -6.85
C LEU A 143 14.49 7.22 -7.66
N SER A 144 14.78 5.95 -7.32
CA SER A 144 15.70 5.10 -8.09
C SER A 144 15.29 4.93 -9.55
N LEU A 145 14.00 5.00 -9.89
CA LEU A 145 13.55 4.92 -11.30
C LEU A 145 14.09 6.08 -12.15
N TYR A 146 14.33 7.24 -11.54
CA TYR A 146 14.79 8.46 -12.21
C TYR A 146 16.29 8.72 -12.02
N LEU A 147 16.83 8.34 -10.86
CA LEU A 147 18.23 8.62 -10.53
C LEU A 147 19.21 7.62 -11.17
N PHE A 148 18.80 6.38 -11.40
CA PHE A 148 19.68 5.40 -12.04
C PHE A 148 19.69 5.60 -13.56
N PRO A 149 20.86 5.54 -14.23
CA PRO A 149 20.93 5.58 -15.69
C PRO A 149 20.26 4.33 -16.27
N ASP A 150 19.89 4.33 -17.55
CA ASP A 150 19.27 3.16 -18.20
C ASP A 150 20.29 2.13 -18.68
#